data_AF-K0RHR6-F1
#
_entry.id   AF-K0RHR6-F1
#
_cell.length_a   1.000
_cell.length_b   1.000
_cell.length_c   1.000
_cell.angle_alpha   90.00
_cell.angle_beta   90.00
_cell.angle_gamma   90.00
#
_symmetry.space_group_name_H-M   'P 1'
#
loop_
_entity.id
_entity.type
_entity.pdbx_description
1 polymer ?
#
loop_
_entity_poly.entity_id
_entity_poly.type
_entity_poly.pdbx_seq_one_letter_code
_entity_poly.pdbx_strand_id
1 'polypeptide(L)'
;MAAEFYTKAAMQGHVLARHNLGAIEGNKGNYDRAVRHFMISAKMGQKNSLKPIKEMFTAGLVTRGQYADALKGYQDAVEEMKSHDRDEAKEFLESCNSRG
;
A
#
# COMPACT_ATOMS: atom_id res chain seq x y z
N MET A 1 21.68 8.78 0.25
CA MET A 1 20.66 9.81 -0.07
C MET A 1 19.51 9.32 -0.97
N ALA A 2 19.29 8.01 -1.15
CA ALA A 2 18.13 7.53 -1.94
C ALA A 2 16.87 7.30 -1.09
N ALA A 3 17.03 6.89 0.17
CA ALA A 3 15.92 6.53 1.05
C ALA A 3 14.95 7.70 1.31
N GLU A 4 15.48 8.93 1.45
CA GLU A 4 14.67 10.11 1.79
C GLU A 4 13.76 10.57 0.64
N PHE A 5 14.23 10.47 -0.61
CA PHE A 5 13.41 10.80 -1.78
C PHE A 5 12.25 9.82 -1.96
N TYR A 6 12.48 8.53 -1.70
CA TYR A 6 11.41 7.53 -1.74
C TYR A 6 10.35 7.74 -0.66
N THR A 7 10.72 8.25 0.52
CA THR A 7 9.74 8.60 1.57
C THR A 7 8.85 9.78 1.19
N LYS A 8 9.38 10.82 0.52
CA LYS A 8 8.56 11.94 0.02
C LYS A 8 7.64 11.53 -1.14
N ALA A 9 8.13 10.70 -2.07
CA ALA A 9 7.30 10.16 -3.15
C ALA A 9 6.22 9.19 -2.65
N ALA A 10 6.51 8.44 -1.58
CA ALA A 10 5.53 7.60 -0.90
C ALA A 10 4.45 8.40 -0.15
N MET A 11 4.71 9.67 0.18
CA MET A 11 3.70 10.61 0.70
C MET A 11 2.86 11.24 -0.41
N GLN A 12 3.36 11.32 -1.65
CA GLN A 12 2.62 11.82 -2.82
C GLN A 12 1.81 10.72 -3.55
N GLY A 13 1.60 9.56 -2.94
CA GLY A 13 0.75 8.49 -3.51
C GLY A 13 1.45 7.52 -4.45
N HIS A 14 2.79 7.58 -4.62
CA HIS A 14 3.47 6.63 -5.51
C HIS A 14 3.72 5.28 -4.81
N VAL A 15 2.69 4.44 -4.75
CA VAL A 15 2.70 3.15 -4.05
C VAL A 15 3.81 2.21 -4.54
N LEU A 16 4.25 2.38 -5.80
CA LEU A 16 5.39 1.70 -6.42
C LEU A 16 6.75 2.04 -5.78
N ALA A 17 6.95 3.28 -5.33
CA ALA A 17 8.19 3.69 -4.66
C ALA A 17 8.43 2.89 -3.37
N ARG A 18 7.36 2.68 -2.61
CA ARG A 18 7.38 1.93 -1.36
C ARG A 18 7.57 0.44 -1.59
N HIS A 19 7.01 -0.09 -2.67
CA HIS A 19 7.25 -1.46 -3.13
C HIS A 19 8.74 -1.69 -3.44
N ASN A 20 9.36 -0.79 -4.21
CA ASN A 20 10.77 -0.90 -4.56
C ASN A 20 11.69 -0.82 -3.34
N LEU A 21 11.37 0.01 -2.34
CA LEU A 21 12.07 0.02 -1.06
C LEU A 21 12.01 -1.34 -0.35
N GLY A 22 10.83 -1.98 -0.32
CA GLY A 22 10.67 -3.31 0.23
C GLY A 22 11.52 -4.35 -0.50
N ALA A 23 11.56 -4.30 -1.84
CA ALA A 23 12.39 -5.19 -2.64
C ALA A 23 13.89 -4.99 -2.39
N ILE A 24 14.34 -3.73 -2.24
CA ILE A 24 15.74 -3.42 -1.91
C ILE A 24 16.12 -3.98 -0.54
N GLU A 25 15.27 -3.81 0.48
CA GLU A 25 15.51 -4.39 1.81
C GLU A 25 15.51 -5.92 1.78
N GLY A 26 14.62 -6.54 0.99
CA GLY A 26 14.58 -7.98 0.79
C GLY A 26 15.85 -8.53 0.15
N ASN A 27 16.37 -7.85 -0.88
CA ASN A 27 17.65 -8.20 -1.52
C ASN A 27 18.86 -8.03 -0.59
N LYS A 28 18.76 -7.15 0.41
CA LYS A 28 19.80 -6.99 1.45
C LYS A 28 19.72 -8.04 2.56
N GLY A 29 18.72 -8.93 2.53
CA GLY A 29 18.45 -9.90 3.59
C GLY A 29 17.69 -9.32 4.78
N ASN A 30 17.22 -8.07 4.71
CA ASN A 30 16.46 -7.41 5.76
C ASN A 30 14.96 -7.68 5.60
N TYR A 31 14.57 -8.95 5.70
CA TYR A 31 13.19 -9.38 5.43
C TYR A 31 12.16 -8.72 6.36
N ASP A 32 12.45 -8.54 7.65
CA ASP A 32 11.57 -7.83 8.60
C ASP A 32 11.25 -6.39 8.20
N ARG A 33 12.19 -5.71 7.53
CA ARG A 33 11.98 -4.36 7.00
C ARG A 33 11.23 -4.41 5.68
N ALA A 34 11.60 -5.35 4.81
CA ALA A 34 10.93 -5.57 3.53
C ALA A 34 9.42 -5.80 3.71
N VAL A 35 9.03 -6.68 4.64
CA VAL A 35 7.63 -6.98 4.97
C VAL A 35 6.88 -5.72 5.40
N ARG A 36 7.49 -4.89 6.26
CA ARG A 36 6.87 -3.63 6.70
C ARG A 36 6.63 -2.67 5.53
N HIS A 37 7.59 -2.54 4.63
CA HIS A 37 7.43 -1.72 3.42
C HIS A 37 6.31 -2.25 2.51
N PHE A 38 6.23 -3.56 2.32
CA PHE A 38 5.18 -4.18 1.52
C PHE A 38 3.80 -4.09 2.20
N MET A 39 3.70 -4.22 3.52
CA MET A 39 2.44 -4.06 4.26
C MET A 39 1.88 -2.64 4.11
N ILE A 40 2.72 -1.62 4.21
CA ILE A 40 2.26 -0.24 4.02
C ILE A 40 1.81 -0.01 2.58
N SER A 41 2.52 -0.58 1.61
CA SER A 41 2.13 -0.52 0.20
C SER A 41 0.80 -1.26 -0.07
N ALA A 42 0.59 -2.41 0.57
CA ALA A 42 -0.68 -3.14 0.52
C ALA A 42 -1.83 -2.33 1.15
N LYS A 43 -1.60 -1.67 2.29
CA LYS A 43 -2.52 -0.73 2.94
C LYS A 43 -2.83 0.54 2.13
N MET A 44 -2.15 0.75 1.01
CA MET A 44 -2.42 1.83 0.05
C MET A 44 -3.10 1.29 -1.22
N GLY A 45 -3.61 0.04 -1.20
CA GLY A 45 -4.31 -0.57 -2.32
C GLY A 45 -3.40 -1.19 -3.40
N GLN A 46 -2.10 -1.38 -3.16
CA GLN A 46 -1.24 -2.09 -4.13
C GLN A 46 -1.25 -3.60 -3.96
N LYS A 47 -1.89 -4.28 -4.92
CA LYS A 47 -1.91 -5.74 -5.00
C LYS A 47 -0.53 -6.34 -5.26
N ASN A 48 0.34 -5.62 -5.98
CA ASN A 48 1.68 -6.10 -6.31
C ASN A 48 2.56 -6.33 -5.08
N SER A 49 2.28 -5.63 -3.98
CA SER A 49 3.00 -5.80 -2.72
C SER A 49 2.57 -7.02 -1.92
N LEU A 50 1.43 -7.65 -2.24
CA LEU A 50 1.02 -8.91 -1.60
C LEU A 50 1.79 -10.13 -2.12
N LYS A 51 2.30 -10.08 -3.37
CA LYS A 51 3.14 -11.14 -3.95
C LYS A 51 4.39 -11.43 -3.09
N PRO A 52 5.27 -10.45 -2.81
CA PRO A 52 6.47 -10.71 -2.01
C PRO A 52 6.14 -11.07 -0.56
N ILE A 53 5.05 -10.56 0.04
CA ILE A 53 4.63 -10.99 1.39
C ILE A 53 4.22 -12.47 1.36
N LYS A 54 3.51 -12.92 0.32
CA LYS A 54 3.16 -14.34 0.15
C LYS A 54 4.40 -15.21 -0.02
N GLU A 55 5.38 -14.78 -0.82
CA GLU A 55 6.65 -15.48 -0.99
C GLU A 55 7.40 -15.60 0.34
N MET A 56 7.48 -14.52 1.11
CA MET A 56 8.10 -14.54 2.44
C MET A 56 7.32 -15.40 3.45
N PHE A 57 6.00 -15.46 3.35
CA PHE A 57 5.17 -16.38 4.14
C PHE A 57 5.47 -17.84 3.79
N THR A 58 5.58 -18.18 2.49
CA THR A 58 5.97 -19.54 2.07
C THR A 58 7.40 -19.90 2.46
N ALA A 59 8.29 -18.90 2.57
CA ALA A 59 9.65 -19.07 3.07
C ALA A 59 9.73 -19.19 4.60
N GLY A 60 8.62 -19.03 5.34
CA GLY A 60 8.60 -19.06 6.81
C GLY A 60 9.16 -17.81 7.48
N LEU A 61 9.39 -16.73 6.72
CA LEU A 61 9.89 -15.44 7.21
C LEU A 61 8.79 -14.55 7.80
N VAL A 62 7.55 -14.78 7.36
CA VAL A 62 6.37 -14.02 7.80
C VAL A 62 5.43 -14.94 8.55
N THR A 63 4.93 -14.47 9.68
CA THR A 63 3.93 -15.22 10.45
C THR A 63 2.55 -15.15 9.78
N ARG A 64 1.72 -16.16 10.02
CA ARG A 64 0.34 -16.19 9.51
C ARG A 64 -0.47 -14.94 9.92
N GLY A 65 -0.23 -14.40 11.11
CA GLY A 65 -0.86 -13.17 11.60
C GLY A 65 -0.48 -11.96 10.74
N GLN A 66 0.81 -11.75 10.50
CA GLN A 66 1.28 -10.65 9.64
C GLN A 66 0.77 -10.76 8.20
N TYR A 67 0.68 -11.98 7.66
CA TYR A 67 0.09 -12.20 6.33
C TYR A 67 -1.40 -11.84 6.30
N ALA A 68 -2.16 -12.25 7.32
CA ALA A 68 -3.58 -11.91 7.44
C ALA A 68 -3.79 -10.40 7.60
N ASP A 69 -2.96 -9.72 8.41
CA ASP A 69 -3.02 -8.27 8.59
C ASP A 69 -2.71 -7.51 7.28
N ALA A 70 -1.77 -8.02 6.47
CA ALA A 70 -1.45 -7.44 5.18
C ALA A 70 -2.64 -7.54 4.20
N LEU A 71 -3.32 -8.68 4.17
CA LEU A 71 -4.50 -8.90 3.35
C LEU A 71 -5.68 -8.04 3.79
N LYS A 72 -5.93 -7.98 5.11
CA LYS A 72 -7.00 -7.15 5.67
C LYS A 72 -6.76 -5.67 5.39
N GLY A 73 -5.54 -5.18 5.62
CA GLY A 73 -5.17 -3.81 5.31
C GLY A 73 -5.31 -3.44 3.83
N TYR A 74 -5.08 -4.39 2.92
CA TYR A 74 -5.34 -4.19 1.49
C TYR A 74 -6.83 -4.09 1.17
N GLN A 75 -7.67 -4.95 1.76
CA GLN A 75 -9.11 -4.86 1.59
C GLN A 75 -9.68 -3.54 2.11
N ASP A 76 -9.29 -3.14 3.33
CA ASP A 76 -9.73 -1.87 3.91
C ASP A 76 -9.33 -0.69 3.01
N ALA A 77 -8.10 -0.68 2.48
CA ALA A 77 -7.63 0.37 1.57
C ALA A 77 -8.41 0.45 0.24
N VAL A 78 -8.77 -0.71 -0.31
CA VAL A 78 -9.56 -0.80 -1.56
C VAL A 78 -10.99 -0.32 -1.32
N GLU A 79 -11.60 -0.64 -0.18
CA GLU A 79 -12.95 -0.18 0.18
C GLU A 79 -12.99 1.32 0.49
N GLU A 80 -11.96 1.87 1.16
CA GLU A 80 -11.80 3.30 1.39
C GLU A 80 -11.62 4.08 0.07
N MET A 81 -10.77 3.60 -0.86
CA MET A 81 -10.61 4.24 -2.17
C MET A 81 -11.95 4.31 -2.93
N LYS A 82 -12.71 3.22 -2.98
CA LYS A 82 -14.04 3.20 -3.61
C LYS A 82 -15.03 4.16 -2.96
N SER A 83 -14.88 4.44 -1.67
CA SER A 83 -15.75 5.35 -0.92
C SER A 83 -15.36 6.80 -1.21
N HIS A 84 -14.06 7.12 -1.23
CA HIS A 84 -13.55 8.44 -1.54
C HIS A 84 -13.89 8.89 -2.98
N ASP A 85 -13.72 7.99 -3.96
CA ASP A 85 -14.13 8.25 -5.36
C ASP A 85 -15.64 8.53 -5.48
N ARG A 86 -16.46 8.01 -4.55
CA ARG A 86 -17.91 8.23 -4.52
C ARG A 86 -18.31 9.55 -3.87
N ASP A 87 -17.61 9.95 -2.82
CA ASP A 87 -17.88 11.20 -2.11
C ASP A 87 -17.35 12.43 -2.86
N GLU A 88 -16.17 12.37 -3.48
CA GLU A 88 -15.67 13.47 -4.35
C GLU A 88 -16.56 13.67 -5.59
N ALA A 89 -17.08 12.58 -6.18
CA ALA A 89 -18.01 12.68 -7.31
C ALA A 89 -19.37 13.29 -6.91
N LYS A 90 -19.83 13.05 -5.67
CA LYS A 90 -21.06 13.65 -5.15
C LYS A 90 -20.89 15.14 -4.83
N GLU A 91 -19.79 15.54 -4.19
CA GLU A 91 -19.54 16.95 -3.89
C GLU A 91 -19.39 17.79 -5.18
N PHE A 92 -18.79 17.25 -6.23
CA PHE A 92 -18.68 17.93 -7.51
C PHE A 92 -20.04 18.09 -8.21
N LEU A 93 -20.91 17.07 -8.14
CA LEU A 93 -22.26 17.11 -8.70
C LEU A 93 -23.19 18.05 -7.91
N GLU A 94 -23.08 18.10 -6.58
CA GLU A 94 -23.90 18.99 -5.74
C GLU A 94 -23.52 20.46 -5.93
N SER A 95 -22.24 20.78 -6.14
CA SER A 95 -21.77 22.15 -6.44
C SER A 95 -22.27 22.68 -7.79
N CYS A 96 -22.48 21.80 -8.79
CA CYS A 96 -23.05 22.18 -10.08
C CYS A 96 -24.58 22.33 -10.04
N ASN A 97 -25.29 21.63 -9.16
CA ASN A 97 -26.75 21.66 -9.10
C ASN A 97 -27.33 22.86 -8.32
N SER A 98 -26.53 23.57 -7.52
CA SER A 98 -26.98 24.76 -6.77
C SER A 98 -26.83 26.08 -7.54
N ARG A 99 -26.37 26.03 -8.80
CA ARG A 99 -26.14 27.19 -9.68
C ARG A 99 -27.11 27.27 -10.87
N GLY A 100 -28.12 26.39 -10.92
CA GLY A 100 -29.20 26.41 -11.92
C GLY A 100 -30.39 27.23 -11.46
#